data_AF-A0AAN6DAK9-F1
#
_entry.id   AF-A0AAN6DAK9-F1
#
_cell.length_a   1.000
_cell.length_b   1.000
_cell.length_c   1.000
_cell.angle_alpha   90.00
_cell.angle_beta   90.00
_cell.angle_gamma   90.00
#
_symmetry.space_group_name_H-M   'P 1'
#
loop_
_entity.id
_entity.type
_entity.pdbx_description
1 polymer ?
#
loop_
_entity_poly.entity_id
_entity_poly.type
_entity_poly.pdbx_seq_one_letter_code
_entity_poly.pdbx_strand_id
1 'polypeptide(L)'
;MFTARVFVPIGKQIIRSYSQTAAKRTRSYVPLYVLAFTAGLGLSYKYSAQEIVDQFITTPLPTTPQETEKYQQELESKLQQVPVVADLSKDPKYVAMRAWNQLDTVKDGIHQKLNTPGSIAIAPITFHNQESGESISVVHLGKKLCGYPFLVHGGIISLVIDETLKKHCMLQNGLQNPAKVHTKSLTLNYKFPTLRRYAGWEW
;
A
#
# COMPACT_ATOMS: atom_id res chain seq x y z
N MET A 1 -102.03 -21.80 -50.34
CA MET A 1 -101.65 -20.40 -50.58
C MET A 1 -100.14 -20.28 -50.50
N PHE A 2 -99.59 -19.47 -51.40
CA PHE A 2 -98.22 -19.50 -51.88
C PHE A 2 -97.15 -19.09 -50.85
N THR A 3 -95.97 -19.66 -51.09
CA THR A 3 -94.64 -19.36 -50.56
C THR A 3 -94.25 -17.88 -50.57
N ALA A 4 -93.56 -17.45 -49.52
CA ALA A 4 -92.54 -16.39 -49.61
C ALA A 4 -91.48 -16.60 -48.50
N ARG A 5 -90.40 -17.33 -48.82
CA ARG A 5 -89.15 -17.26 -48.04
C ARG A 5 -88.35 -16.10 -48.63
N VAL A 6 -88.25 -15.00 -47.89
CA VAL A 6 -87.43 -13.85 -48.25
C VAL A 6 -85.96 -14.24 -48.08
N PHE A 7 -85.25 -14.34 -49.21
CA PHE A 7 -83.82 -14.59 -49.27
C PHE A 7 -83.10 -13.24 -49.21
N VAL A 8 -82.50 -12.92 -48.06
CA VAL A 8 -81.66 -11.72 -47.89
C VAL A 8 -80.25 -12.05 -48.38
N PRO A 9 -79.69 -11.34 -49.37
CA PRO A 9 -78.34 -11.62 -49.84
C PRO A 9 -77.31 -11.27 -48.76
N ILE A 10 -76.43 -12.23 -48.51
CA ILE A 10 -75.31 -12.17 -47.57
C ILE A 10 -74.36 -11.06 -48.00
N GLY A 11 -74.49 -9.90 -47.37
CA GLY A 11 -73.49 -8.83 -47.45
C GLY A 11 -72.21 -9.30 -46.77
N LYS A 12 -71.10 -9.29 -47.52
CA LYS A 12 -69.76 -9.60 -47.01
C LYS A 12 -69.43 -8.73 -45.80
N GLN A 13 -69.50 -9.31 -44.59
CA GLN A 13 -68.86 -8.69 -43.44
C GLN A 13 -67.35 -8.85 -43.59
N ILE A 14 -66.67 -7.76 -43.93
CA ILE A 14 -65.21 -7.68 -43.85
C ILE A 14 -64.86 -7.64 -42.37
N ILE A 15 -64.65 -8.82 -41.77
CA ILE A 15 -64.09 -8.94 -40.42
C ILE A 15 -62.63 -8.48 -40.52
N ARG A 16 -62.37 -7.23 -40.14
CA ARG A 16 -61.01 -6.70 -40.03
C ARG A 16 -60.39 -7.33 -38.78
N SER A 17 -59.75 -8.50 -38.95
CA SER A 17 -59.01 -9.17 -37.89
C SER A 17 -57.84 -8.28 -37.46
N TYR A 18 -57.97 -7.62 -36.31
CA TYR A 18 -56.87 -6.88 -35.70
C TYR A 18 -55.83 -7.92 -35.25
N SER A 19 -54.74 -8.04 -36.02
CA SER A 19 -53.57 -8.83 -35.61
C SER A 19 -53.07 -8.27 -34.29
N GLN A 20 -53.37 -8.94 -33.18
CA GLN A 20 -52.70 -8.67 -31.92
C GLN A 20 -51.24 -9.09 -32.07
N THR A 21 -50.37 -8.16 -32.46
CA THR A 21 -48.93 -8.36 -32.37
C THR A 21 -48.60 -8.51 -30.89
N ALA A 22 -48.32 -9.75 -30.45
CA ALA A 22 -47.85 -10.05 -29.11
C ALA A 22 -46.68 -9.11 -28.78
N ALA A 23 -46.86 -8.26 -27.78
CA ALA A 23 -45.83 -7.31 -27.36
C ALA A 23 -44.56 -8.09 -26.99
N LYS A 24 -43.49 -7.92 -27.78
CA LYS A 24 -42.18 -8.47 -27.44
C LYS A 24 -41.77 -7.87 -26.10
N ARG A 25 -41.75 -8.70 -25.05
CA ARG A 25 -41.29 -8.32 -23.71
C ARG A 25 -39.81 -7.96 -23.79
N THR A 26 -39.51 -6.67 -23.93
CA THR A 26 -38.15 -6.15 -23.86
C THR A 26 -37.62 -6.38 -22.45
N ARG A 27 -36.53 -7.13 -22.33
CA ARG A 27 -35.88 -7.39 -21.04
C ARG A 27 -35.27 -6.08 -20.56
N SER A 28 -35.88 -5.47 -19.56
CA SER A 28 -35.41 -4.19 -19.00
C SER A 28 -34.21 -4.45 -18.10
N TYR A 29 -33.09 -3.77 -18.37
CA TYR A 29 -31.89 -3.79 -17.53
C TYR A 29 -31.96 -2.78 -16.37
N VAL A 30 -33.04 -2.00 -16.26
CA VAL A 30 -33.27 -1.04 -15.17
C VAL A 30 -33.07 -1.64 -13.77
N PRO A 31 -33.62 -2.82 -13.41
CA PRO A 31 -33.38 -3.40 -12.08
C PRO A 31 -31.90 -3.76 -11.84
N LEU A 32 -31.15 -4.10 -12.89
CA LEU A 32 -29.71 -4.37 -12.79
C LEU A 32 -28.94 -3.08 -12.48
N TYR A 33 -29.29 -1.96 -13.12
CA TYR A 33 -28.66 -0.66 -12.85
C TYR A 33 -28.97 -0.15 -11.44
N VAL A 34 -30.22 -0.28 -10.99
CA VAL A 34 -30.62 0.11 -9.63
C VAL A 34 -29.86 -0.72 -8.59
N LEU A 35 -29.72 -2.04 -8.81
CA LEU A 35 -28.98 -2.92 -7.91
C LEU A 35 -27.48 -2.60 -7.90
N ALA A 36 -26.88 -2.31 -9.05
CA ALA A 36 -25.48 -1.91 -9.13
C ALA A 36 -25.22 -0.58 -8.42
N PHE A 37 -26.14 0.39 -8.53
CA PHE A 37 -26.02 1.70 -7.89
C PHE A 37 -26.15 1.62 -6.36
N THR A 38 -27.13 0.85 -5.85
CA THR A 38 -27.30 0.66 -4.39
C THR A 38 -26.13 -0.12 -3.79
N ALA A 39 -25.61 -1.13 -4.49
CA ALA A 39 -24.40 -1.83 -4.09
C ALA A 39 -23.17 -0.92 -4.09
N GLY A 40 -23.01 -0.07 -5.12
CA GLY A 40 -21.92 0.90 -5.22
C GLY A 40 -21.94 1.93 -4.10
N LEU A 41 -23.11 2.46 -3.75
CA LEU A 41 -23.27 3.38 -2.61
C LEU A 41 -22.95 2.70 -1.27
N GLY A 42 -23.40 1.46 -1.07
CA GLY A 42 -23.10 0.70 0.15
C GLY A 42 -21.61 0.41 0.32
N LEU A 43 -20.92 0.06 -0.78
CA LEU A 43 -19.47 -0.16 -0.78
C LEU A 43 -18.71 1.14 -0.52
N SER A 44 -19.05 2.23 -1.22
CA SER A 44 -18.39 3.53 -1.05
C SER A 44 -18.61 4.15 0.33
N TYR A 45 -19.68 3.79 1.03
CA TYR A 45 -19.93 4.24 2.40
C TYR A 45 -18.98 3.58 3.41
N LYS A 46 -18.59 2.32 3.17
CA LYS A 46 -17.75 1.55 4.10
C LYS A 46 -16.27 1.55 3.74
N TYR A 47 -15.93 1.56 2.46
CA TYR A 47 -14.56 1.44 1.99
C TYR A 47 -14.23 2.61 1.09
N SER A 48 -13.13 3.30 1.39
CA SER A 48 -12.57 4.25 0.45
C SER A 48 -12.05 3.49 -0.77
N ALA A 49 -12.20 4.06 -1.96
CA ALA A 49 -11.65 3.49 -3.19
C ALA A 49 -10.15 3.15 -3.04
N GLN A 50 -9.43 3.88 -2.19
CA GLN A 50 -8.01 3.67 -1.94
C GLN A 50 -7.70 2.46 -1.07
N GLU A 51 -8.58 2.12 -0.11
CA GLU A 51 -8.42 0.92 0.72
C GLU A 51 -8.67 -0.34 -0.09
N ILE A 52 -9.65 -0.29 -0.99
CA ILE A 52 -9.93 -1.36 -1.94
C ILE A 52 -8.68 -1.60 -2.80
N VAL A 53 -8.12 -0.54 -3.39
CA VAL A 53 -6.89 -0.63 -4.19
C VAL A 53 -5.72 -1.13 -3.35
N ASP A 54 -5.54 -0.67 -2.11
CA ASP A 54 -4.44 -1.14 -1.25
C ASP A 54 -4.58 -2.64 -0.92
N GLN A 55 -5.80 -3.13 -0.71
CA GLN A 55 -6.05 -4.54 -0.44
C GLN A 55 -5.80 -5.43 -1.67
N PHE A 56 -6.00 -4.91 -2.88
CA PHE A 56 -5.69 -5.63 -4.11
C PHE A 56 -4.20 -5.64 -4.45
N ILE A 57 -3.46 -4.59 -4.07
CA ILE A 57 -2.04 -4.44 -4.44
C ILE A 57 -1.09 -4.95 -3.34
N THR A 58 -1.47 -4.84 -2.07
CA THR A 58 -0.57 -5.11 -0.95
C THR A 58 -0.83 -6.47 -0.31
N THR A 59 0.24 -7.21 0.00
CA THR A 59 0.13 -8.45 0.77
C THR A 59 -0.40 -8.19 2.19
N PRO A 60 -1.23 -9.09 2.74
CA PRO A 60 -1.63 -9.01 4.14
C PRO A 60 -0.38 -9.05 5.03
N LEU A 61 -0.41 -8.29 6.13
CA LEU A 61 0.71 -8.33 7.09
C LEU A 61 0.68 -9.66 7.85
N PRO A 62 1.85 -10.22 8.16
CA PRO A 62 1.91 -11.41 9.00
C PRO A 62 1.34 -11.06 10.38
N THR A 63 0.47 -11.94 10.88
CA THR A 63 -0.15 -11.77 12.22
C THR A 63 0.42 -12.78 13.21
N THR A 64 0.99 -13.89 12.70
CA THR A 64 1.62 -14.93 13.51
C THR A 64 3.13 -14.70 13.66
N PRO A 65 3.77 -15.10 14.78
CA PRO A 65 5.21 -14.96 14.96
C PRO A 65 6.05 -15.66 13.88
N GLN A 66 5.68 -16.89 13.50
CA GLN A 66 6.39 -17.64 12.45
C GLN A 66 6.32 -16.97 11.06
N GLU A 67 5.19 -16.34 10.74
CA GLU A 67 5.03 -15.59 9.50
C GLU A 67 5.85 -14.30 9.51
N THR A 68 6.02 -13.70 10.69
CA THR A 68 6.81 -12.48 10.88
C THR A 68 8.29 -12.75 10.58
N GLU A 69 8.84 -13.86 11.07
CA GLU A 69 10.22 -14.26 10.79
C GLU A 69 10.44 -14.51 9.29
N LYS A 70 9.52 -15.22 8.63
CA LYS A 70 9.59 -15.43 7.18
C LYS A 70 9.54 -14.12 6.40
N TYR A 71 8.66 -13.20 6.81
CA TYR A 71 8.58 -11.87 6.22
C TYR A 71 9.88 -11.07 6.41
N GLN A 72 10.49 -11.12 7.59
CA GLN A 72 11.78 -10.48 7.85
C GLN A 72 12.91 -11.08 7.01
N GLN A 73 12.96 -12.41 6.87
CA GLN A 73 13.93 -13.10 6.02
C GLN A 73 13.78 -12.72 4.55
N GLU A 74 12.55 -12.60 4.06
CA GLU A 74 12.26 -12.14 2.70
C GLU A 74 12.73 -10.70 2.48
N LEU A 75 12.47 -9.81 3.45
CA LEU A 75 12.94 -8.42 3.41
C LEU A 75 14.46 -8.32 3.44
N GLU A 76 15.14 -9.15 4.24
CA GLU A 76 16.62 -9.20 4.26
C GLU A 76 17.18 -9.71 2.94
N SER A 77 16.55 -10.72 2.35
CA SER A 77 16.94 -11.22 1.02
C SER A 77 16.79 -10.12 -0.05
N LYS A 78 15.71 -9.33 0.02
CA LYS A 78 15.48 -8.17 -0.84
C LYS A 78 16.50 -7.06 -0.59
N LEU A 79 16.86 -6.78 0.66
CA LEU A 79 17.86 -5.78 1.02
C LEU A 79 19.23 -6.12 0.39
N GLN A 80 19.62 -7.39 0.41
CA GLN A 80 20.88 -7.85 -0.20
C GLN A 80 20.89 -7.74 -1.73
N GLN A 81 19.72 -7.78 -2.37
CA GLN A 81 19.59 -7.59 -3.82
C GLN A 81 19.71 -6.12 -4.24
N VAL A 82 19.63 -5.17 -3.30
CA VAL A 82 19.77 -3.74 -3.61
C VAL A 82 21.20 -3.48 -4.10
N PRO A 83 21.40 -2.91 -5.30
CA PRO A 83 22.73 -2.76 -5.90
C PRO A 83 23.68 -1.95 -5.01
N VAL A 84 23.18 -0.86 -4.41
CA VAL A 84 23.95 -0.02 -3.49
C VAL A 84 24.47 -0.82 -2.29
N VAL A 85 23.66 -1.73 -1.74
CA VAL A 85 24.07 -2.55 -0.59
C VAL A 85 25.11 -3.57 -1.03
N ALA A 86 24.92 -4.20 -2.19
CA ALA A 86 25.86 -5.17 -2.74
C ALA A 86 27.22 -4.55 -3.08
N ASP A 87 27.23 -3.32 -3.61
CA ASP A 87 28.46 -2.60 -3.97
C ASP A 87 29.21 -2.14 -2.72
N LEU A 88 28.51 -1.51 -1.75
CA LEU A 88 29.12 -1.07 -0.49
C LEU A 88 29.60 -2.23 0.37
N SER A 89 28.95 -3.39 0.29
CA SER A 89 29.38 -4.59 1.03
C SER A 89 30.64 -5.24 0.45
N LYS A 90 30.99 -4.98 -0.82
CA LYS A 90 32.21 -5.51 -1.44
C LYS A 90 33.42 -4.62 -1.18
N ASP A 91 33.19 -3.33 -0.95
CA ASP A 91 34.27 -2.35 -0.75
C ASP A 91 34.83 -2.45 0.68
N PRO A 92 36.12 -2.81 0.85
CA PRO A 92 36.74 -2.95 2.17
C PRO A 92 36.85 -1.62 2.95
N LYS A 93 36.65 -0.47 2.29
CA LYS A 93 36.68 0.85 2.94
C LYS A 93 35.46 1.10 3.83
N TYR A 94 34.35 0.42 3.56
CA TYR A 94 33.11 0.62 4.29
C TYR A 94 32.93 -0.46 5.36
N VAL A 95 32.75 -0.04 6.59
CA VAL A 95 32.39 -0.92 7.70
C VAL A 95 30.88 -0.98 7.81
N ALA A 96 30.30 -2.16 7.59
CA ALA A 96 28.88 -2.40 7.75
C ALA A 96 28.52 -2.59 9.23
N MET A 97 27.48 -1.90 9.69
CA MET A 97 26.95 -1.99 11.04
C MET A 97 25.43 -2.15 11.01
N ARG A 98 24.91 -2.98 11.93
CA ARG A 98 23.47 -3.23 12.09
C ARG A 98 23.01 -2.66 13.43
N ALA A 99 21.98 -1.82 13.38
CA ALA A 99 21.65 -0.93 14.49
C ALA A 99 20.39 -1.31 15.29
N TRP A 100 20.16 -2.60 15.57
CA TRP A 100 19.20 -3.01 16.61
C TRP A 100 19.85 -3.12 17.99
N ASN A 101 21.04 -3.74 18.07
CA ASN A 101 21.60 -4.25 19.33
C ASN A 101 22.09 -3.18 20.33
N GLN A 102 22.25 -1.93 19.90
CA GLN A 102 22.70 -0.84 20.79
C GLN A 102 21.53 -0.06 21.41
N LEU A 103 20.30 -0.24 20.92
CA LEU A 103 19.11 0.51 21.35
C LEU A 103 18.28 -0.23 22.41
N ASP A 104 18.56 -1.51 22.67
CA ASP A 104 17.87 -2.32 23.70
C ASP A 104 18.11 -1.81 25.13
N THR A 105 19.06 -0.89 25.31
CA THR A 105 19.34 -0.25 26.60
C THR A 105 18.37 0.91 26.91
N VAL A 106 17.66 1.43 25.90
CA VAL A 106 16.68 2.51 26.08
C VAL A 106 15.28 1.92 26.13
N LYS A 107 14.89 1.43 27.32
CA LYS A 107 13.48 1.18 27.65
C LYS A 107 12.71 2.47 27.35
N ASP A 108 11.63 2.37 26.57
CA ASP A 108 10.77 3.48 26.11
C ASP A 108 11.19 4.26 24.85
N GLY A 109 12.18 3.76 24.11
CA GLY A 109 12.53 4.34 22.81
C GLY A 109 11.41 4.18 21.76
N ILE A 110 11.22 5.20 20.91
CA ILE A 110 10.32 5.18 19.74
C ILE A 110 10.59 3.94 18.86
N HIS A 111 11.84 3.49 18.83
CA HIS A 111 12.32 2.32 18.07
C HIS A 111 11.59 1.01 18.42
N GLN A 112 11.24 0.78 19.70
CA GLN A 112 10.55 -0.45 20.11
C GLN A 112 9.13 -0.50 19.55
N LYS A 113 8.46 0.66 19.46
CA LYS A 113 7.12 0.79 18.85
C LYS A 113 7.15 0.68 17.33
N LEU A 114 8.29 0.99 16.71
CA LEU A 114 8.50 0.89 15.27
C LEU A 114 8.93 -0.50 14.82
N ASN A 115 9.33 -1.39 15.74
CA ASN A 115 9.66 -2.79 15.48
C ASN A 115 8.42 -3.68 15.43
N THR A 116 7.52 -3.40 14.49
CA THR A 116 6.28 -4.17 14.30
C THR A 116 6.15 -4.53 12.82
N PRO A 117 5.54 -5.68 12.47
CA PRO A 117 5.27 -6.03 11.08
C PRO A 117 4.50 -4.92 10.36
N GLY A 118 5.04 -4.49 9.23
CA GLY A 118 4.52 -3.35 8.45
C GLY A 118 5.05 -1.98 8.87
N SER A 119 5.88 -1.88 9.91
CA SER A 119 6.65 -0.69 10.28
C SER A 119 8.13 -0.86 9.86
N ILE A 120 9.12 -0.56 10.71
CA ILE A 120 10.53 -0.85 10.43
C ILE A 120 10.78 -2.31 10.84
N ALA A 121 10.50 -3.23 9.91
CA ALA A 121 10.50 -4.67 10.21
C ALA A 121 11.90 -5.30 10.27
N ILE A 122 12.92 -4.69 9.65
CA ILE A 122 14.31 -5.17 9.61
C ILE A 122 15.26 -4.09 10.15
N ALA A 123 16.44 -4.51 10.61
CA ALA A 123 17.44 -3.56 11.10
C ALA A 123 17.92 -2.67 9.96
N PRO A 124 17.95 -1.35 10.15
CA PRO A 124 18.76 -0.48 9.31
C PRO A 124 20.20 -0.99 9.21
N ILE A 125 20.73 -0.96 8.00
CA ILE A 125 22.15 -1.19 7.75
C ILE A 125 22.81 0.16 7.49
N THR A 126 23.92 0.41 8.18
CA THR A 126 24.72 1.61 8.00
C THR A 126 26.12 1.21 7.59
N PHE A 127 26.59 1.76 6.48
CA PHE A 127 27.95 1.65 5.99
C PHE A 127 28.69 2.93 6.34
N HIS A 128 29.82 2.82 7.02
CA HIS A 128 30.62 3.96 7.43
C HIS A 128 32.05 3.82 6.91
N ASN A 129 32.54 4.85 6.23
CA ASN A 129 33.92 4.96 5.81
C ASN A 129 34.67 5.87 6.80
N GLN A 130 35.64 5.29 7.51
CA GLN A 130 36.41 6.02 8.54
C GLN A 130 37.40 7.03 7.95
N GLU A 131 37.86 6.82 6.72
CA GLU A 131 38.83 7.70 6.06
C GLU A 131 38.15 8.94 5.47
N SER A 132 37.01 8.77 4.78
CA SER A 132 36.27 9.89 4.18
C SER A 132 35.27 10.54 5.13
N GLY A 133 34.85 9.83 6.19
CA GLY A 133 33.75 10.22 7.08
C GLY A 133 32.36 10.06 6.44
N GLU A 134 32.29 9.52 5.23
CA GLU A 134 31.02 9.27 4.55
C GLU A 134 30.28 8.12 5.20
N SER A 135 28.96 8.29 5.34
CA SER A 135 28.11 7.27 5.92
C SER A 135 26.82 7.12 5.13
N ILE A 136 26.48 5.89 4.79
CA ILE A 136 25.32 5.54 3.99
C ILE A 136 24.44 4.62 4.82
N SER A 137 23.22 5.05 5.10
CA SER A 137 22.24 4.25 5.85
C SER A 137 21.08 3.85 4.95
N VAL A 138 20.77 2.55 4.94
CA VAL A 138 19.63 1.98 4.21
C VAL A 138 18.60 1.50 5.21
N VAL A 139 17.38 2.05 5.09
CA VAL A 139 16.28 1.83 6.03
C VAL A 139 15.04 1.37 5.27
N HIS A 140 14.45 0.27 5.71
CA HIS A 140 13.17 -0.20 5.19
C HIS A 140 12.00 0.51 5.90
N LEU A 141 11.08 1.08 5.12
CA LEU A 141 9.86 1.71 5.62
C LEU A 141 8.63 0.94 5.16
N GLY A 142 7.91 0.35 6.11
CA GLY A 142 6.70 -0.43 5.85
C GLY A 142 5.43 0.42 5.72
N LYS A 143 4.32 -0.26 5.36
CA LYS A 143 3.03 0.39 5.07
C LYS A 143 2.35 1.09 6.25
N LYS A 144 2.60 0.67 7.49
CA LYS A 144 2.06 1.32 8.70
C LYS A 144 2.64 2.70 8.96
N LEU A 145 3.74 3.04 8.28
CA LEU A 145 4.39 4.36 8.37
C LEU A 145 3.88 5.34 7.32
N CYS A 146 2.91 4.92 6.50
CA CYS A 146 2.27 5.77 5.51
C CYS A 146 1.19 6.63 6.18
N GLY A 147 1.21 7.94 5.92
CA GLY A 147 0.19 8.87 6.43
C GLY A 147 -1.05 8.90 5.52
N TYR A 148 -0.80 8.87 4.22
CA TYR A 148 -1.81 8.70 3.18
C TYR A 148 -1.51 7.39 2.47
N PRO A 149 -2.51 6.66 1.92
CA PRO A 149 -2.23 5.47 1.14
C PRO A 149 -1.14 5.76 0.12
N PHE A 150 -0.08 4.95 0.17
CA PHE A 150 1.02 4.93 -0.80
C PHE A 150 2.09 6.01 -0.55
N LEU A 151 1.90 6.90 0.42
CA LEU A 151 2.81 7.98 0.77
C LEU A 151 3.33 7.84 2.20
N VAL A 152 4.66 7.79 2.34
CA VAL A 152 5.31 7.77 3.66
C VAL A 152 5.01 9.07 4.40
N HIS A 153 4.69 8.97 5.69
CA HIS A 153 4.42 10.13 6.51
C HIS A 153 5.69 11.00 6.65
N GLY A 154 5.58 12.31 6.37
CA GLY A 154 6.73 13.23 6.44
C GLY A 154 7.44 13.23 7.80
N GLY A 155 6.68 13.18 8.90
CA GLY A 155 7.23 13.06 10.24
C GLY A 155 8.06 11.78 10.48
N ILE A 156 7.78 10.69 9.77
CA ILE A 156 8.61 9.47 9.85
C ILE A 156 9.92 9.68 9.09
N ILE A 157 9.86 10.34 7.94
CA ILE A 157 11.06 10.69 7.17
C ILE A 157 11.98 11.59 8.00
N SER A 158 11.43 12.62 8.67
CA SER A 158 12.25 13.46 9.55
C SER A 158 12.89 12.69 10.69
N LEU A 159 12.15 11.77 11.30
CA LEU A 159 12.66 10.95 12.40
C LEU A 159 13.79 10.02 11.94
N VAL A 160 13.65 9.41 10.76
CA VAL A 160 14.69 8.54 10.17
C VAL A 160 15.93 9.36 9.84
N ILE A 161 15.78 10.57 9.29
CA ILE A 161 16.91 11.45 9.00
C ILE A 161 17.60 11.88 10.31
N ASP A 162 16.84 12.26 11.34
CA ASP A 162 17.39 12.64 12.64
C ASP A 162 18.24 11.52 13.25
N GLU A 163 17.68 10.31 13.28
CA GLU A 163 18.33 9.13 13.85
C GLU A 163 19.57 8.70 13.05
N THR A 164 19.53 8.79 11.72
CA THR A 164 20.68 8.46 10.87
C THR A 164 21.81 9.49 11.00
N LEU A 165 21.49 10.78 11.03
CA LEU A 165 22.48 11.84 11.26
C LEU A 165 23.13 11.73 12.64
N LYS A 166 22.32 11.48 13.67
CA LYS A 166 22.81 11.22 15.03
C LYS A 166 23.79 10.05 15.04
N LYS A 167 23.44 8.94 14.39
CA LYS A 167 24.31 7.76 14.27
C LYS A 167 25.60 8.05 13.52
N HIS A 168 25.54 8.73 12.38
CA HIS A 168 26.75 9.08 11.63
C HIS A 168 27.70 9.95 12.46
N CYS A 169 27.15 10.93 13.21
CA CYS A 169 27.93 11.73 14.14
C CYS A 169 28.55 10.91 15.27
N MET A 170 27.82 9.93 15.81
CA MET A 170 28.36 9.01 16.82
C MET A 170 29.51 8.16 16.26
N LEU A 171 29.34 7.61 15.07
CA LEU A 171 30.34 6.76 14.40
C LEU A 171 31.61 7.53 14.08
N GLN A 172 31.47 8.72 13.50
CA GLN A 172 32.61 9.57 13.16
C GLN A 172 33.43 10.00 14.39
N ASN A 173 32.76 10.22 15.53
CA ASN A 173 33.42 10.64 16.77
C ASN A 173 33.77 9.47 17.70
N GLY A 174 33.57 8.21 17.28
CA GLY A 174 33.83 7.03 18.11
C GLY A 174 32.98 6.94 19.38
N LEU A 175 31.83 7.61 19.41
CA LEU A 175 30.95 7.68 20.59
C LEU A 175 30.04 6.46 20.65
N GLN A 176 30.16 5.69 21.73
CA GLN A 176 29.33 4.49 21.94
C GLN A 176 28.02 4.77 22.69
N ASN A 177 27.90 5.93 23.36
CA ASN A 177 26.74 6.23 24.19
C ASN A 177 25.73 7.14 23.45
N PRO A 178 24.53 6.64 23.09
CA PRO A 178 23.52 7.42 22.37
C PRO A 178 22.87 8.53 23.20
N ALA A 179 23.00 8.51 24.53
CA ALA A 179 22.48 9.56 25.41
C ALA A 179 23.35 10.82 25.46
N LYS A 180 24.55 10.79 24.86
CA LYS A 180 25.46 11.94 24.83
C LYS A 180 25.27 12.82 23.58
N VAL A 181 24.58 12.32 22.56
CA VAL A 181 24.40 13.02 21.28
C VAL A 181 22.95 13.38 21.10
N HIS A 182 22.69 14.68 20.97
CA HIS A 182 21.37 15.24 20.76
C HIS A 182 21.38 16.20 19.58
N THR A 183 20.35 16.10 18.75
CA THR A 183 20.13 17.05 17.67
C THR A 183 19.66 18.38 18.25
N LYS A 184 20.44 19.44 18.02
CA LYS A 184 20.10 20.79 18.48
C LYS A 184 19.00 21.43 17.63
N SER A 185 19.07 21.25 16.32
CA SER A 185 18.09 21.76 15.36
C SER A 185 18.14 20.90 14.09
N LEU A 186 16.96 20.61 13.54
CA LEU A 186 16.80 19.89 12.29
C LEU A 186 15.83 20.68 11.41
N THR A 187 16.29 21.15 10.27
CA THR A 187 15.47 21.84 9.26
C THR A 187 15.45 21.01 7.99
N LEU A 188 14.25 20.59 7.56
CA LEU A 188 14.07 19.74 6.40
C LEU A 188 13.18 20.42 5.37
N ASN A 189 13.62 20.39 4.11
CA ASN A 189 12.86 20.87 2.98
C ASN A 189 12.42 19.67 2.13
N TYR A 190 11.14 19.33 2.19
CA TYR A 190 10.57 18.22 1.42
C TYR A 190 10.37 18.64 -0.04
N LYS A 191 11.20 18.11 -0.94
CA LYS A 191 11.12 18.43 -2.37
C LYS A 191 10.16 17.53 -3.14
N PHE A 192 10.15 16.23 -2.81
CA PHE A 192 9.33 15.24 -3.48
C PHE A 192 8.69 14.27 -2.47
N PRO A 193 7.48 13.77 -2.77
CA PRO A 193 6.84 12.77 -1.94
C PRO A 193 7.58 11.43 -2.02
N THR A 194 7.81 10.81 -0.86
CA THR A 194 8.37 9.45 -0.81
C THR A 194 7.25 8.44 -0.97
N LEU A 195 7.21 7.79 -2.13
CA LEU A 195 6.26 6.75 -2.44
C LEU A 195 6.68 5.43 -1.75
N ARG A 196 5.71 4.72 -1.19
CA ARG A 196 5.90 3.33 -0.81
C ARG A 196 5.94 2.48 -2.08
N ARG A 197 6.97 1.65 -2.21
CA ARG A 197 7.12 0.73 -3.34
C ARG A 197 6.35 -0.57 -3.07
N TYR A 198 5.70 -1.12 -4.11
CA TYR A 198 4.93 -2.36 -4.05
C TYR A 198 5.77 -3.56 -4.49
N ALA A 199 5.38 -4.75 -4.03
CA ALA A 199 5.88 -6.01 -4.56
C ALA A 199 5.61 -6.04 -6.08
N GLY A 200 6.68 -6.00 -6.89
CA GLY A 200 6.62 -6.02 -8.35
C GLY A 200 7.42 -4.92 -9.05
N TRP A 201 7.89 -3.90 -8.31
CA TRP A 201 8.77 -2.88 -8.87
C TRP A 201 10.22 -3.18 -8.47
N GLU A 202 11.08 -3.45 -9.45
CA GLU A 202 12.50 -3.78 -9.25
C GLU A 202 13.24 -2.70 -8.43
N TRP A 203 14.25 -3.12 -7.67
CA TRP A 203 15.07 -2.32 -6.76
C TRP A 203 16.18 -1.56 -7.48
#